data_AF-A0AAW2V7I7-F1
#
_entry.id   AF-A0AAW2V7I7-F1
#
_cell.length_a   1.000
_cell.length_b   1.000
_cell.length_c   1.000
_cell.angle_alpha   90.00
_cell.angle_beta   90.00
_cell.angle_gamma   90.00
#
_symmetry.space_group_name_H-M   'P 1'
#
loop_
_entity.id
_entity.type
_entity.pdbx_description
1 polymer ?
#
loop_
_entity_poly.entity_id
_entity_poly.type
_entity_poly.pdbx_seq_one_letter_code
_entity_poly.pdbx_strand_id
1 'polypeptide(L)'
;MDIIDLQSGCSGGAEAVLGLQPNSSISIAYHSLFGPHNDLLLLEVDEKFLPEILHQRVTLRGQPDEDAVLCTVSKTYAVKFVGTSNSVFLVPPTDKVSDLCNNKDDNMVVASVIKVAPGCMELVEVAPKLDKLKLLSQNPYGFSETADMDVSEEREKTRIGLYRWDDLVDRLQASDEELRMGLRSLSAIEIDGYWRILDDNI
;
A
#
# COMPACT_ATOMS: atom_id res chain seq x y z
N MET A 1 15.54 -10.46 49.18
CA MET A 1 14.99 -9.51 48.21
C MET A 1 15.29 -10.07 46.84
N ASP A 2 14.31 -10.83 46.39
CA ASP A 2 13.91 -11.18 45.03
C ASP A 2 14.96 -11.77 44.10
N ILE A 3 15.04 -13.11 44.19
CA ILE A 3 15.49 -14.01 43.14
C ILE A 3 14.45 -13.91 42.02
N ILE A 4 14.83 -13.31 40.89
CA ILE A 4 14.01 -13.35 39.69
C ILE A 4 14.21 -14.75 39.10
N ASP A 5 13.23 -15.62 39.33
CA ASP A 5 13.14 -16.90 38.64
C ASP A 5 12.92 -16.63 37.15
N LEU A 6 14.02 -16.59 36.38
CA LEU A 6 13.95 -16.66 34.93
C LEU A 6 13.67 -18.12 34.60
N GLN A 7 12.39 -18.50 34.60
CA GLN A 7 11.96 -19.78 34.03
C GLN A 7 12.44 -19.83 32.58
N SER A 8 13.50 -20.61 32.35
CA SER A 8 14.06 -20.89 31.03
C SER A 8 13.11 -21.83 30.28
N GLY A 9 11.93 -21.32 29.91
CA GLY A 9 11.05 -21.97 28.95
C GLY A 9 11.68 -21.91 27.57
N CYS A 10 11.67 -23.02 26.84
CA CYS A 10 12.09 -23.04 25.45
C CYS A 10 11.07 -22.23 24.61
N SER A 11 11.41 -20.98 24.28
CA SER A 11 10.57 -20.16 23.41
C SER A 11 10.66 -20.68 21.97
N GLY A 12 9.56 -21.23 21.47
CA GLY A 12 9.40 -21.53 20.05
C GLY A 12 8.89 -20.30 19.30
N GLY A 13 9.32 -20.16 18.04
CA GLY A 13 8.75 -19.22 17.08
C GLY A 13 7.45 -19.75 16.49
N ALA A 14 7.16 -19.39 15.24
CA ALA A 14 5.94 -19.77 14.52
C ALA A 14 5.71 -21.29 14.49
N GLU A 15 6.77 -22.09 14.57
CA GLU A 15 6.71 -23.54 14.61
C GLU A 15 5.95 -24.07 15.83
N ALA A 16 5.97 -23.34 16.95
CA ALA A 16 5.24 -23.69 18.16
C ALA A 16 3.72 -23.75 17.96
N VAL A 17 3.20 -22.99 16.98
CA VAL A 17 1.76 -22.88 16.71
C VAL A 17 1.32 -23.72 15.49
N LEU A 18 2.26 -24.36 14.80
CA LEU A 18 1.94 -25.25 13.68
C LEU A 18 1.30 -26.55 14.20
N GLY A 19 0.05 -26.83 13.80
CA GLY A 19 -0.62 -28.08 14.14
C GLY A 19 -1.37 -28.08 15.49
N LEU A 20 -1.64 -26.90 16.06
CA LEU A 20 -2.53 -26.77 17.22
C LEU A 20 -3.87 -27.45 16.94
N GLN A 21 -4.27 -28.36 17.84
CA GLN A 21 -5.54 -29.07 17.72
C GLN A 21 -6.69 -28.20 18.26
N PRO A 22 -7.92 -28.35 17.76
CA PRO A 22 -9.08 -27.72 18.37
C PRO A 22 -9.15 -28.03 19.87
N ASN A 23 -9.47 -27.03 20.69
CA ASN A 23 -9.51 -27.11 22.16
C ASN A 23 -8.16 -27.37 22.86
N SER A 24 -7.03 -27.26 22.14
CA SER A 24 -5.72 -27.18 22.78
C SER A 24 -5.38 -25.74 23.19
N SER A 25 -4.51 -25.59 24.17
CA SER A 25 -3.96 -24.30 24.59
C SER A 25 -2.43 -24.34 24.51
N ILE A 26 -1.85 -23.18 24.23
CA ILE A 26 -0.41 -22.96 24.24
C ILE A 26 -0.12 -21.69 25.02
N SER A 27 1.00 -21.67 25.75
CA SER A 27 1.47 -20.47 26.41
C SER A 27 2.09 -19.51 25.38
N ILE A 28 1.86 -18.21 25.58
CA ILE A 28 2.52 -17.16 24.81
C ILE A 28 3.49 -16.41 25.71
N ALA A 29 4.60 -15.95 25.14
CA ALA A 29 5.52 -15.03 25.77
C ALA A 29 5.81 -13.86 24.83
N TYR A 30 6.12 -12.69 25.41
CA TYR A 30 6.55 -11.55 24.62
C TYR A 30 8.02 -11.73 24.23
N HIS A 31 8.29 -11.63 22.93
CA HIS A 31 9.64 -11.63 22.40
C HIS A 31 10.43 -10.41 22.93
N SER A 32 11.76 -10.47 22.94
CA SER A 32 12.62 -9.33 23.33
C SER A 32 12.39 -8.09 22.44
N LEU A 33 11.97 -8.32 21.20
CA LEU A 33 11.58 -7.30 20.23
C LEU A 33 10.07 -6.99 20.27
N PHE A 34 9.34 -7.37 21.31
CA PHE A 34 7.91 -7.06 21.41
C PHE A 34 7.69 -5.55 21.49
N GLY A 35 6.73 -5.05 20.71
CA GLY A 35 6.45 -3.62 20.66
C GLY A 35 5.24 -3.29 19.79
N PRO A 36 4.97 -1.99 19.57
CA PRO A 36 3.85 -1.56 18.75
C PRO A 36 4.02 -1.93 17.28
N HIS A 37 5.27 -1.91 16.77
CA HIS A 37 5.62 -2.19 15.37
C HIS A 37 4.66 -1.48 14.40
N ASN A 38 4.50 -0.16 14.54
CA ASN A 38 3.53 0.62 13.75
C ASN A 38 3.83 0.60 12.24
N ASP A 39 5.02 0.16 11.87
CA ASP A 39 5.51 -0.11 10.53
C ASP A 39 5.03 -1.45 9.95
N LEU A 40 4.56 -2.39 10.79
CA LEU A 40 4.01 -3.67 10.36
C LEU A 40 2.48 -3.62 10.33
N LEU A 41 1.91 -3.69 9.13
CA LEU A 41 0.46 -3.75 8.93
C LEU A 41 0.10 -5.07 8.24
N LEU A 42 -1.03 -5.65 8.63
CA LEU A 42 -1.58 -6.82 7.95
C LEU A 42 -2.46 -6.34 6.80
N LEU A 43 -2.30 -6.91 5.62
CA LEU A 43 -3.15 -6.66 4.46
C LEU A 43 -3.86 -7.96 4.10
N GLU A 44 -5.19 -7.90 4.06
CA GLU A 44 -6.03 -8.98 3.55
C GLU A 44 -6.03 -8.94 2.02
N VAL A 45 -5.75 -10.09 1.42
CA VAL A 45 -5.52 -10.21 -0.02
C VAL A 45 -6.29 -11.42 -0.55
N ASP A 46 -7.23 -11.18 -1.45
CA ASP A 46 -7.92 -12.23 -2.18
C ASP A 46 -6.97 -13.00 -3.11
N GLU A 47 -7.25 -14.29 -3.34
CA GLU A 47 -6.46 -15.13 -4.25
C GLU A 47 -6.28 -14.54 -5.66
N LYS A 48 -7.30 -13.83 -6.14
CA LYS A 48 -7.28 -13.15 -7.45
C LYS A 48 -6.29 -11.99 -7.48
N PHE A 49 -6.03 -11.38 -6.33
CA PHE A 49 -5.17 -10.21 -6.17
C PHE A 49 -3.73 -10.59 -5.82
N LEU A 50 -3.53 -11.78 -5.27
CA LEU A 50 -2.23 -12.30 -4.88
C LEU A 50 -1.16 -12.23 -6.00
N PRO A 51 -1.47 -12.54 -7.28
CA PRO A 51 -0.49 -12.39 -8.36
C PRO A 51 -0.03 -10.94 -8.57
N GLU A 52 -0.90 -9.95 -8.40
CA GLU A 52 -0.53 -8.54 -8.58
C GLU A 52 0.48 -8.10 -7.52
N ILE A 53 0.31 -8.54 -6.27
CA ILE A 53 1.23 -8.25 -5.17
C ILE A 53 2.56 -9.00 -5.34
N LEU A 54 2.52 -10.31 -5.60
CA LEU A 54 3.73 -11.13 -5.71
C LEU A 54 4.65 -10.70 -6.86
N HIS A 55 4.09 -10.16 -7.93
CA HIS A 55 4.85 -9.64 -9.07
C HIS A 55 5.11 -8.13 -8.99
N GLN A 56 4.85 -7.48 -7.85
CA GLN A 56 5.11 -6.04 -7.64
C GLN A 56 4.42 -5.14 -8.67
N ARG A 57 3.20 -5.48 -9.08
CA ARG A 57 2.38 -4.72 -10.05
C ARG A 57 1.35 -3.81 -9.39
N VAL A 58 1.60 -3.43 -8.13
CA VAL A 58 0.72 -2.56 -7.34
C VAL A 58 1.46 -1.31 -6.92
N THR A 59 0.73 -0.19 -6.88
CA THR A 59 1.25 1.11 -6.42
C THR A 59 0.29 1.73 -5.44
N LEU A 60 0.79 2.31 -4.35
CA LEU A 60 -0.01 3.18 -3.48
C LEU A 60 -0.01 4.60 -4.05
N ARG A 61 -1.18 5.22 -4.11
CA ARG A 61 -1.39 6.58 -4.60
C ARG A 61 -2.26 7.37 -3.62
N GLY A 62 -2.01 8.66 -3.51
CA GLY A 62 -2.75 9.54 -2.62
C GLY A 62 -1.87 10.70 -2.16
N GLN A 63 -2.45 11.90 -2.15
CA GLN A 63 -1.78 13.08 -1.60
C GLN A 63 -1.84 13.05 -0.07
N PRO A 64 -0.99 13.84 0.63
CA PRO A 64 -0.94 13.83 2.10
C PRO A 64 -2.25 14.21 2.80
N ASP A 65 -3.16 14.87 2.09
CA ASP A 65 -4.48 15.31 2.54
C ASP A 65 -5.63 14.37 2.14
N GLU A 66 -5.33 13.24 1.49
CA GLU A 66 -6.31 12.27 1.00
C GLU A 66 -6.05 10.85 1.52
N ASP A 67 -7.10 10.03 1.61
CA ASP A 67 -6.97 8.61 1.93
C ASP A 67 -6.22 7.87 0.83
N ALA A 68 -5.23 7.05 1.16
CA ALA A 68 -4.47 6.28 0.17
C ALA A 68 -5.34 5.25 -0.56
N VAL A 69 -5.09 5.09 -1.86
CA VAL A 69 -5.62 4.01 -2.69
C VAL A 69 -4.48 3.10 -3.14
N LEU A 70 -4.80 1.83 -3.34
CA LEU A 70 -3.91 0.87 -3.95
C LEU A 70 -4.37 0.61 -5.39
N CYS A 71 -3.50 0.86 -6.34
CA CYS A 71 -3.79 0.68 -7.76
C CYS A 71 -3.05 -0.54 -8.29
N THR A 72 -3.75 -1.39 -9.03
CA THR A 72 -3.11 -2.33 -9.97
C THR A 72 -2.87 -1.62 -11.30
N VAL A 73 -2.44 -2.37 -12.31
CA VAL A 73 -2.32 -1.86 -13.68
C VAL A 73 -3.65 -1.29 -14.20
N SER A 74 -4.79 -1.87 -13.81
CA SER A 74 -6.09 -1.59 -14.43
C SER A 74 -7.22 -1.17 -13.49
N LYS A 75 -7.03 -1.26 -12.17
CA LYS A 75 -8.10 -1.03 -11.19
C LYS A 75 -7.59 -0.29 -9.95
N THR A 76 -8.49 0.45 -9.32
CA THR A 76 -8.23 1.21 -8.09
C THR A 76 -8.99 0.60 -6.91
N TYR A 77 -8.30 0.46 -5.78
CA TYR A 77 -8.85 -0.10 -4.55
C TYR A 77 -8.65 0.88 -3.39
N ALA A 78 -9.71 1.15 -2.63
CA ALA A 78 -9.59 1.86 -1.37
C ALA A 78 -8.99 0.92 -0.31
N VAL A 79 -8.02 1.43 0.46
CA VAL A 79 -7.42 0.71 1.58
C VAL A 79 -8.16 1.10 2.85
N LYS A 80 -8.78 0.13 3.53
CA LYS A 80 -9.58 0.38 4.74
C LYS A 80 -9.06 -0.42 5.91
N PHE A 81 -8.91 0.21 7.06
CA PHE A 81 -8.59 -0.50 8.29
C PHE A 81 -9.85 -1.13 8.89
N VAL A 82 -9.80 -2.43 9.16
CA VAL A 82 -10.86 -3.19 9.83
C VAL A 82 -10.29 -3.80 11.11
N GLY A 83 -10.85 -3.35 12.24
CA GLY A 83 -10.48 -3.85 13.56
C GLY A 83 -11.10 -5.23 13.84
N THR A 84 -10.39 -6.06 14.61
CA THR A 84 -10.87 -7.39 15.01
C THR A 84 -11.16 -7.43 16.50
N SER A 85 -12.21 -8.17 16.91
CA SER A 85 -12.47 -8.45 18.33
C SER A 85 -11.52 -9.51 18.90
N ASN A 86 -10.88 -10.30 18.02
CA ASN A 86 -9.88 -11.28 18.37
C ASN A 86 -8.48 -10.64 18.41
N SER A 87 -7.60 -11.18 19.25
CA SER A 87 -6.18 -10.83 19.25
C SER A 87 -5.45 -11.60 18.17
N VAL A 88 -4.92 -10.89 17.17
CA VAL A 88 -4.06 -11.49 16.13
C VAL A 88 -2.62 -11.31 16.56
N PHE A 89 -1.89 -12.42 16.73
CA PHE A 89 -0.49 -12.40 17.17
C PHE A 89 0.44 -12.62 15.98
N LEU A 90 1.41 -11.73 15.81
CA LEU A 90 2.53 -11.97 14.91
C LEU A 90 3.62 -12.71 15.69
N VAL A 91 3.90 -13.94 15.26
CA VAL A 91 4.91 -14.82 15.84
C VAL A 91 5.97 -15.05 14.75
N PRO A 92 7.22 -14.56 14.92
CA PRO A 92 8.28 -14.79 13.96
C PRO A 92 8.67 -16.28 13.95
N PRO A 93 9.23 -16.80 12.85
CA PRO A 93 9.83 -18.14 12.86
C PRO A 93 10.96 -18.20 13.88
N THR A 94 11.27 -19.41 14.37
CA THR A 94 12.40 -19.59 15.28
C THR A 94 13.69 -19.29 14.54
N ASP A 95 14.51 -18.37 15.06
CA ASP A 95 15.89 -18.24 14.62
C ASP A 95 16.59 -19.57 14.91
N LYS A 96 16.80 -20.41 13.89
CA LYS A 96 17.46 -21.70 14.07
C LYS A 96 18.95 -21.50 14.41
N VAL A 97 19.25 -21.27 15.68
CA VAL A 97 20.52 -21.60 16.35
C VAL A 97 20.24 -22.03 17.80
N SER A 98 19.51 -23.12 17.99
CA SER A 98 19.65 -23.92 19.20
C SER A 98 19.39 -25.39 18.91
N ASP A 99 20.44 -26.04 18.39
CA ASP A 99 20.66 -27.50 18.54
C ASP A 99 20.84 -27.90 20.03
N LEU A 100 20.21 -27.20 20.98
CA LEU A 100 20.44 -27.35 22.42
C LEU A 100 19.22 -27.89 23.20
N CYS A 101 18.05 -27.99 22.59
CA CYS A 101 16.83 -28.48 23.25
C CYS A 101 16.58 -29.98 22.93
N ASN A 102 17.59 -30.83 23.15
CA ASN A 102 17.45 -32.29 23.13
C ASN A 102 17.15 -32.89 24.52
N ASN A 103 16.81 -32.08 25.51
CA ASN A 103 16.46 -32.57 26.83
C ASN A 103 14.95 -32.80 26.92
N LYS A 104 14.59 -34.09 27.00
CA LYS A 104 13.23 -34.64 27.10
C LYS A 104 12.63 -34.48 28.50
N ASP A 105 12.72 -33.30 29.10
CA ASP A 105 12.02 -33.01 30.35
C ASP A 105 11.19 -31.73 30.17
N ASP A 106 9.88 -31.93 30.12
CA ASP A 106 8.80 -30.96 30.37
C ASP A 106 8.94 -29.55 29.75
N ASN A 107 9.44 -29.46 28.51
CA ASN A 107 9.51 -28.21 27.77
C ASN A 107 8.10 -27.77 27.35
N MET A 108 7.45 -26.95 28.18
CA MET A 108 6.27 -26.19 27.80
C MET A 108 6.65 -25.34 26.58
N VAL A 109 6.13 -25.70 25.40
CA VAL A 109 6.37 -24.97 24.16
C VAL A 109 5.66 -23.63 24.26
N VAL A 110 6.41 -22.54 24.22
CA VAL A 110 5.87 -21.18 24.33
C VAL A 110 6.02 -20.46 23.01
N ALA A 111 4.93 -19.90 22.47
CA ALA A 111 4.99 -19.09 21.25
C ALA A 111 5.48 -17.67 21.58
N SER A 112 6.58 -17.23 20.93
CA SER A 112 7.15 -15.91 21.15
C SER A 112 6.49 -14.85 20.24
N VAL A 113 5.79 -13.88 20.80
CA VAL A 113 5.01 -12.86 20.07
C VAL A 113 5.81 -11.58 19.93
N ILE A 114 5.86 -11.00 18.72
CA ILE A 114 6.48 -9.68 18.47
C ILE A 114 5.47 -8.54 18.42
N LYS A 115 4.23 -8.79 17.98
CA LYS A 115 3.18 -7.77 17.83
C LYS A 115 1.81 -8.39 18.08
N VAL A 116 0.92 -7.64 18.73
CA VAL A 116 -0.53 -7.87 18.71
C VAL A 116 -1.13 -6.92 17.67
N ALA A 117 -1.62 -7.45 16.55
CA ALA A 117 -2.27 -6.65 15.53
C ALA A 117 -3.74 -6.38 15.92
N PRO A 118 -4.18 -5.11 15.97
CA PRO A 118 -5.55 -4.74 16.31
C PRO A 118 -6.55 -5.00 15.17
N GLY A 119 -6.06 -5.34 13.98
CA GLY A 119 -6.85 -5.52 12.78
C GLY A 119 -5.99 -5.67 11.53
N CYS A 120 -6.64 -5.71 10.38
CA CYS A 120 -6.02 -5.76 9.05
C CYS A 120 -6.51 -4.59 8.18
N MET A 121 -5.75 -4.31 7.13
CA MET A 121 -6.18 -3.50 6.01
C MET A 121 -6.91 -4.39 5.01
N GLU A 122 -8.04 -3.94 4.50
CA GLU A 122 -8.81 -4.59 3.45
C GLU A 122 -8.81 -3.73 2.18
N LEU A 123 -8.92 -4.38 1.02
CA LEU A 123 -9.02 -3.73 -0.28
C LEU A 123 -10.45 -3.79 -0.80
N VAL A 124 -11.02 -2.61 -1.10
CA VAL A 124 -12.35 -2.51 -1.70
C VAL A 124 -12.22 -1.86 -3.07
N GLU A 125 -12.66 -2.53 -4.14
CA GLU A 125 -12.65 -1.93 -5.49
C GLU A 125 -13.52 -0.67 -5.50
N VAL A 126 -12.97 0.43 -6.01
CA VAL A 126 -13.64 1.73 -6.09
C VAL A 126 -13.46 2.34 -7.48
N ALA A 127 -14.34 3.26 -7.83
CA ALA A 127 -14.18 4.05 -9.04
C ALA A 127 -12.94 4.96 -8.94
N PRO A 128 -12.19 5.16 -10.03
CA PRO A 128 -11.05 6.07 -10.06
C PRO A 128 -11.51 7.51 -9.82
N LYS A 129 -10.78 8.27 -8.98
CA LYS A 129 -11.11 9.68 -8.74
C LYS A 129 -10.40 10.57 -9.76
N LEU A 130 -11.12 10.86 -10.84
CA LEU A 130 -10.61 11.62 -11.99
C LEU A 130 -10.98 13.11 -11.97
N ASP A 131 -11.59 13.61 -10.89
CA ASP A 131 -12.08 14.99 -10.80
C ASP A 131 -10.99 16.05 -11.03
N LYS A 132 -9.75 15.75 -10.60
CA LYS A 132 -8.60 16.63 -10.79
C LYS A 132 -8.13 16.72 -12.25
N LEU A 133 -8.62 15.89 -13.18
CA LEU A 133 -8.31 16.06 -14.61
C LEU A 133 -8.84 17.38 -15.18
N LYS A 134 -9.82 18.02 -14.54
CA LYS A 134 -10.27 19.38 -14.88
C LYS A 134 -9.15 20.43 -14.82
N LEU A 135 -8.05 20.13 -14.13
CA LEU A 135 -6.85 20.98 -14.13
C LEU A 135 -6.27 21.17 -15.55
N LEU A 136 -6.46 20.19 -16.45
CA LEU A 136 -6.01 20.29 -17.85
C LEU A 136 -6.78 21.35 -18.65
N SER A 137 -7.99 21.71 -18.20
CA SER A 137 -8.78 22.79 -18.81
C SER A 137 -8.22 24.19 -18.50
N GLN A 138 -7.20 24.31 -17.63
CA GLN A 138 -6.55 25.59 -17.33
C GLN A 138 -5.68 26.08 -18.48
N ASN A 139 -5.18 25.16 -19.32
CA ASN A 139 -4.36 25.47 -20.48
C ASN A 139 -4.72 24.51 -21.65
N PRO A 140 -5.90 24.69 -22.27
CA PRO A 140 -6.28 23.93 -23.44
C PRO A 140 -5.34 24.28 -24.60
N TYR A 141 -5.08 23.31 -25.47
CA TYR A 141 -4.26 23.57 -26.65
C TYR A 141 -5.08 24.34 -27.69
N GLY A 142 -4.71 25.59 -27.95
CA GLY A 142 -5.35 26.47 -28.93
C GLY A 142 -4.53 26.62 -30.21
N PHE A 143 -5.20 26.70 -31.36
CA PHE A 143 -4.54 26.86 -32.67
C PHE A 143 -3.68 28.13 -32.77
N SER A 144 -3.96 29.17 -31.96
CA SER A 144 -3.19 30.42 -31.90
C SER A 144 -1.73 30.22 -31.48
N GLU A 145 -1.41 29.17 -30.70
CA GLU A 145 -0.03 28.88 -30.28
C GLU A 145 0.89 28.46 -31.45
N THR A 146 0.32 28.07 -32.60
CA THR A 146 1.11 27.70 -33.79
C THR A 146 1.60 28.91 -34.61
N ALA A 147 1.02 30.10 -34.39
CA ALA A 147 1.29 31.29 -35.19
C ALA A 147 2.37 32.21 -34.60
N ASP A 148 2.60 32.16 -33.28
CA ASP A 148 3.48 33.11 -32.58
C ASP A 148 4.85 32.50 -32.28
N MET A 149 5.70 32.55 -33.30
CA MET A 149 7.10 32.14 -33.24
C MET A 149 8.02 33.26 -32.70
N ASP A 150 7.58 34.15 -31.79
CA ASP A 150 8.44 35.28 -31.37
C ASP A 150 8.05 36.03 -30.06
N VAL A 151 8.11 35.42 -28.88
CA VAL A 151 8.43 36.19 -27.64
C VAL A 151 8.98 35.31 -26.51
N SER A 152 10.18 35.66 -26.03
CA SER A 152 10.97 34.89 -25.06
C SER A 152 10.57 35.08 -23.59
N GLU A 153 9.59 35.93 -23.28
CA GLU A 153 9.16 36.24 -21.90
C GLU A 153 7.79 35.64 -21.51
N GLU A 154 6.97 35.19 -22.47
CA GLU A 154 5.66 34.58 -22.20
C GLU A 154 5.71 33.06 -21.96
N ARG A 155 6.82 32.42 -22.35
CA ARG A 155 7.03 30.96 -22.22
C ARG A 155 7.01 30.44 -20.78
N GLU A 156 7.26 31.30 -19.80
CA GLU A 156 7.26 30.92 -18.37
C GLU A 156 5.87 30.98 -17.74
N LYS A 157 4.99 31.86 -18.23
CA LYS A 157 3.57 31.90 -17.84
C LYS A 157 2.77 30.75 -18.47
N THR A 158 3.14 30.31 -19.67
CA THR A 158 2.50 29.18 -20.39
C THR A 158 2.82 27.81 -19.80
N ARG A 159 3.84 27.68 -18.93
CA ARG A 159 4.14 26.42 -18.22
C ARG A 159 3.22 26.15 -17.04
N ILE A 160 2.51 27.17 -16.55
CA ILE A 160 1.53 27.01 -15.48
C ILE A 160 0.33 26.25 -16.06
N GLY A 161 -0.07 25.16 -15.40
CA GLY A 161 -1.17 24.30 -15.86
C GLY A 161 -0.77 23.25 -16.89
N LEU A 162 0.53 23.05 -17.15
CA LEU A 162 1.02 21.90 -17.92
C LEU A 162 1.39 20.76 -16.98
N TYR A 163 0.89 19.56 -17.28
CA TYR A 163 1.09 18.38 -16.46
C TYR A 163 1.70 17.26 -17.30
N ARG A 164 2.79 16.68 -16.82
CA ARG A 164 3.36 15.45 -17.36
C ARG A 164 2.57 14.25 -16.87
N TRP A 165 2.82 13.09 -17.48
CA TRP A 165 2.25 11.83 -17.02
C TRP A 165 2.53 11.58 -15.52
N ASP A 166 3.77 11.77 -15.08
CA ASP A 166 4.16 11.56 -13.68
C ASP A 166 3.44 12.52 -12.72
N ASP A 167 3.22 13.78 -13.14
CA ASP A 167 2.46 14.77 -12.35
C ASP A 167 0.99 14.35 -12.19
N LEU A 168 0.41 13.74 -13.22
CA LEU A 168 -0.96 13.23 -13.18
C LEU A 168 -1.06 12.00 -12.28
N VAL A 169 -0.13 11.06 -12.43
CA VAL A 169 -0.07 9.83 -11.62
C VAL A 169 0.09 10.14 -10.13
N ASP A 170 0.90 11.15 -9.78
CA ASP A 170 1.10 11.57 -8.39
C ASP A 170 -0.16 12.19 -7.78
N ARG A 171 -0.90 12.98 -8.58
CA ARG A 171 -2.05 13.76 -8.08
C ARG A 171 -3.37 12.99 -8.08
N LEU A 172 -3.52 11.99 -8.96
CA LEU A 172 -4.79 11.31 -9.21
C LEU A 172 -4.84 9.92 -8.58
N GLN A 173 -6.00 9.62 -7.97
CA GLN A 173 -6.27 8.32 -7.35
C GLN A 173 -6.92 7.38 -8.36
N ALA A 174 -6.12 6.93 -9.32
CA ALA A 174 -6.55 6.05 -10.40
C ALA A 174 -5.42 5.09 -10.79
N SER A 175 -5.74 3.92 -11.34
CA SER A 175 -4.77 3.09 -12.05
C SER A 175 -4.32 3.74 -13.35
N ASP A 176 -3.21 3.27 -13.92
CA ASP A 176 -2.69 3.80 -15.18
C ASP A 176 -3.67 3.64 -16.33
N GLU A 177 -4.35 2.49 -16.42
CA GLU A 177 -5.33 2.27 -17.48
C GLU A 177 -6.58 3.15 -17.29
N GLU A 178 -7.08 3.29 -16.06
CA GLU A 178 -8.20 4.18 -15.76
C GLU A 178 -7.88 5.64 -16.06
N LEU A 179 -6.66 6.07 -15.75
CA LEU A 179 -6.19 7.42 -16.06
C LEU A 179 -6.11 7.65 -17.57
N ARG A 180 -5.58 6.69 -18.35
CA ARG A 180 -5.55 6.79 -19.83
C ARG A 180 -6.95 6.82 -20.42
N MET A 181 -7.88 6.01 -19.90
CA MET A 181 -9.28 6.05 -20.33
C MET A 181 -9.91 7.42 -20.02
N GLY A 182 -9.67 7.96 -18.83
CA GLY A 182 -10.13 9.29 -18.43
C GLY A 182 -9.63 10.40 -19.36
N LEU A 183 -8.33 10.38 -19.69
CA LEU A 183 -7.73 11.33 -20.63
C LEU A 183 -8.35 11.22 -22.02
N ARG A 184 -8.56 10.00 -22.53
CA ARG A 184 -9.23 9.78 -23.82
C ARG A 184 -10.67 10.29 -23.82
N SER A 185 -11.42 10.10 -22.74
CA SER A 185 -12.79 10.62 -22.61
C SER A 185 -12.86 12.15 -22.60
N LEU A 186 -11.77 12.82 -22.22
CA LEU A 186 -11.63 14.27 -22.26
C LEU A 186 -10.99 14.79 -23.56
N SER A 187 -10.79 13.93 -24.56
CA SER A 187 -10.04 14.27 -25.79
C SER A 187 -8.67 14.89 -25.49
N ALA A 188 -8.04 14.48 -24.39
CA ALA A 188 -6.73 14.96 -24.00
C ALA A 188 -5.64 14.21 -24.76
N ILE A 189 -4.63 14.94 -25.22
CA ILE A 189 -3.49 14.41 -25.95
C ILE A 189 -2.17 14.93 -25.36
N GLU A 190 -1.10 14.20 -25.60
CA GLU A 190 0.25 14.59 -25.20
C GLU A 190 0.90 15.44 -26.31
N ILE A 191 1.27 16.67 -25.98
CA ILE A 191 1.98 17.61 -26.85
C ILE A 191 3.23 18.09 -26.11
N ASP A 192 4.40 17.90 -26.73
CA ASP A 192 5.71 18.27 -26.16
C ASP A 192 5.98 17.69 -24.75
N GLY A 193 5.45 16.50 -24.46
CA GLY A 193 5.59 15.82 -23.16
C GLY A 193 4.61 16.29 -22.08
N TYR A 194 3.60 17.09 -22.46
CA TYR A 194 2.57 17.60 -21.55
C TYR A 194 1.17 17.21 -22.05
N TRP A 195 0.30 16.79 -21.13
CA TRP A 195 -1.08 16.47 -21.46
C TRP A 195 -1.92 17.75 -21.54
N ARG A 196 -2.71 17.88 -22.61
CA ARG A 196 -3.62 19.02 -22.84
C ARG A 196 -4.94 18.55 -23.45
N ILE A 197 -6.03 19.26 -23.12
CA ILE A 197 -7.34 19.06 -23.74
C ILE A 197 -7.39 19.85 -25.05
N LEU A 198 -7.97 19.27 -26.10
CA LEU A 198 -8.27 19.97 -27.35
C LEU A 198 -9.50 20.87 -27.15
N ASP A 199 -9.42 22.13 -27.56
CA ASP A 199 -10.62 22.99 -27.60
C ASP A 199 -11.54 22.52 -28.74
N ASP A 200 -12.81 22.30 -28.42
CA ASP A 200 -13.84 21.86 -29.36
C ASP A 200 -14.31 23.00 -30.30
N ASN A 201 -13.78 24.22 -30.15
CA ASN A 201 -13.99 25.34 -31.08
C ASN A 201 -13.21 25.16 -32.40
N ILE A 202 -13.37 24.01 -33.05
CA ILE A 202 -12.88 23.69 -34.40
C ILE A 202 -13.98 24.01 -35.41
#